data_AF-A0A847JWX8-F1
#
_entry.id   AF-A0A847JWX8-F1
#
_cell.length_a   1.000
_cell.length_b   1.000
_cell.length_c   1.000
_cell.angle_alpha   90.00
_cell.angle_beta   90.00
_cell.angle_gamma   90.00
#
_symmetry.space_group_name_H-M   'P 1'
#
loop_
_entity.id
_entity.type
_entity.pdbx_description
1 polymer ?
#
loop_
_entity_poly.entity_id
_entity_poly.type
_entity_poly.pdbx_seq_one_letter_code
_entity_poly.pdbx_strand_id
1 'polypeptide(L)'
;MAGGLPGSERVRCPRCGANNFPGTAQCWQCQASLPPPEAIDQPYAPPPLLTRSAGSPSRRIPSAVLIVALVAAVLAALTVFGVRRWSAHQADRRLAELNALKERLLQERASGILRQGDPGEMDPTEAQARREIRRLEQQLDQMPLRGGGDVRLRGGGAMSAEEYERWRRELRGPTP
;
A
#
# COMPACT_ATOMS: atom_id res chain seq x y z
N MET A 1 7.39 61.86 -24.97
CA MET A 1 8.37 60.79 -25.28
C MET A 1 8.62 60.03 -23.98
N ALA A 2 8.07 58.82 -23.85
CA ALA A 2 8.20 58.03 -22.63
C ALA A 2 9.50 57.21 -22.71
N GLY A 3 10.49 57.55 -21.90
CA GLY A 3 11.72 56.78 -21.77
C GLY A 3 11.42 55.45 -21.08
N GLY A 4 11.58 54.34 -21.81
CA GLY A 4 11.50 53.01 -21.23
C GLY A 4 12.66 52.78 -20.26
N LEU A 5 12.38 52.15 -19.12
CA LEU A 5 13.40 51.77 -18.16
C LEU A 5 14.38 50.77 -18.81
N PRO A 6 15.71 50.98 -18.68
CA PRO A 6 16.69 50.01 -19.18
C PRO A 6 16.45 48.66 -18.49
N GLY A 7 16.24 47.61 -19.28
CA GLY A 7 15.97 46.26 -18.79
C GLY A 7 14.54 45.73 -18.99
N SER A 8 13.64 46.47 -19.64
CA SER A 8 12.30 45.96 -20.00
C SER A 8 12.20 45.32 -21.39
N GLU A 9 13.30 45.29 -22.16
CA GLU A 9 13.29 44.74 -23.52
C GLU A 9 13.16 43.22 -23.48
N ARG A 10 12.16 42.69 -24.19
CA ARG A 10 11.92 41.25 -24.25
C ARG A 10 12.88 40.60 -25.24
N VAL A 11 13.41 39.43 -24.87
CA VAL A 11 14.31 38.66 -25.72
C VAL A 11 13.50 37.72 -26.62
N ARG A 12 13.63 37.86 -27.94
CA ARG A 12 13.00 36.93 -28.89
C ARG A 12 13.78 35.62 -28.96
N CYS A 13 13.06 34.51 -28.87
CA CYS A 13 13.64 33.19 -29.03
C CYS A 13 14.08 32.98 -30.50
N PRO A 14 15.34 32.62 -30.77
CA PRO A 14 15.83 32.41 -32.14
C PRO A 14 15.23 31.17 -32.81
N ARG A 15 14.60 30.27 -32.05
CA ARG A 15 14.04 29.02 -32.55
C ARG A 15 12.55 29.09 -32.89
N CYS A 16 11.76 29.75 -32.04
CA CYS A 16 10.29 29.80 -32.19
C CYS A 16 9.72 31.23 -32.28
N GLY A 17 10.53 32.27 -32.13
CA GLY A 17 10.10 33.66 -32.20
C GLY A 17 9.37 34.20 -30.96
N ALA A 18 9.13 33.37 -29.94
CA ALA A 18 8.46 33.78 -28.69
C ALA A 18 9.22 34.90 -27.98
N ASN A 19 8.50 35.85 -27.38
CA ASN A 19 9.08 36.90 -26.53
C ASN A 19 9.24 36.40 -25.10
N ASN A 20 10.46 36.44 -24.57
CA ASN A 20 10.82 35.97 -23.23
C ASN A 20 11.20 37.15 -22.33
N PHE A 21 11.09 36.94 -21.02
CA PHE A 21 11.54 37.93 -20.05
C PHE A 21 13.07 38.02 -20.05
N PRO A 22 13.65 39.21 -19.91
CA PRO A 22 15.09 39.36 -19.78
C PRO A 22 15.60 38.59 -18.55
N GLY A 23 16.79 38.00 -18.67
CA GLY A 23 17.41 37.18 -17.62
C GLY A 23 16.96 35.71 -17.56
N THR A 24 15.99 35.29 -18.39
CA THR A 24 15.63 33.87 -18.50
C THR A 24 16.63 33.10 -19.35
N ALA A 25 17.11 31.95 -18.85
CA ALA A 25 18.09 31.12 -19.57
C ALA A 25 17.46 30.24 -20.66
N GLN A 26 16.15 30.00 -20.61
CA GLN A 26 15.43 29.10 -21.51
C GLN A 26 14.13 29.74 -21.99
N CYS A 27 13.72 29.40 -23.22
CA CYS A 27 12.47 29.87 -23.78
C CYS A 27 11.28 29.20 -23.09
N TRP A 28 10.31 29.99 -22.62
CA TRP A 28 9.11 29.48 -21.95
C TRP A 28 8.24 28.59 -22.85
N GLN A 29 8.33 28.75 -24.18
CA GLN A 29 7.52 28.02 -25.15
C GLN A 29 8.19 26.72 -25.64
N CYS A 30 9.46 26.78 -26.08
CA CYS A 30 10.14 25.64 -26.71
C CYS A 30 11.33 25.08 -25.91
N GLN A 31 11.61 25.64 -24.73
CA GLN A 31 12.74 25.29 -23.85
C GLN A 31 14.14 25.39 -24.51
N ALA A 32 14.26 26.08 -25.64
CA ALA A 32 15.57 26.37 -26.23
C ALA A 32 16.36 27.34 -25.35
N SER A 33 17.67 27.14 -25.23
CA SER A 33 18.55 28.08 -24.54
C SER A 33 18.51 29.46 -25.19
N LEU A 34 18.37 30.50 -24.37
CA LEU A 34 18.41 31.89 -24.81
C LEU A 34 19.83 32.44 -24.67
N PRO A 35 20.22 33.43 -25.50
CA PRO A 35 21.50 34.11 -25.32
C PRO A 35 21.52 34.78 -23.94
N PRO A 36 22.65 34.70 -23.20
CA PRO A 36 22.77 35.41 -21.94
C PRO A 36 22.57 36.91 -22.18
N PRO A 37 21.91 37.64 -21.27
CA PRO A 37 21.87 39.09 -21.35
C PRO A 37 23.33 39.55 -21.41
N GLU A 38 23.69 40.22 -22.51
CA GLU A 38 25.06 40.64 -22.74
C GLU A 38 25.58 41.35 -21.49
N ALA A 39 26.64 40.80 -20.90
CA ALA A 39 27.40 41.48 -19.87
C ALA A 39 28.17 42.62 -20.56
N ILE A 40 27.44 43.65 -20.95
CA ILE A 40 27.99 44.90 -21.47
C ILE A 40 28.85 45.46 -20.33
N ASP A 41 30.14 45.63 -20.60
CA ASP A 41 31.19 46.20 -19.71
C ASP A 41 31.88 45.29 -18.70
N GLN A 42 32.21 44.04 -19.05
CA GLN A 42 33.36 43.38 -18.41
C GLN A 42 34.63 43.49 -19.27
N PRO A 43 35.72 44.11 -18.74
CA PRO A 43 37.04 44.04 -19.36
C PRO A 43 37.40 42.59 -19.64
N TYR A 44 37.80 42.30 -20.88
CA TYR A 44 38.15 40.96 -21.33
C TYR A 44 39.24 40.34 -20.43
N ALA A 45 38.83 39.46 -19.53
CA ALA A 45 39.72 38.57 -18.80
C ALA A 45 39.82 37.25 -19.58
N PRO A 46 41.03 36.72 -19.82
CA PRO A 46 41.18 35.44 -20.51
C PRO A 46 40.42 34.35 -19.73
N PRO A 47 39.61 33.52 -20.42
CA PRO A 47 38.75 32.56 -19.75
C PRO A 47 39.62 31.55 -18.97
N PRO A 48 39.27 31.21 -17.71
CA PRO A 48 39.89 30.09 -17.04
C PRO A 48 39.65 28.83 -17.87
N LEU A 49 40.68 27.99 -17.99
CA LEU A 49 40.59 26.69 -18.64
C LEU A 49 39.61 25.81 -17.85
N LEU A 50 38.33 25.84 -18.24
CA LEU A 50 37.30 25.00 -17.65
C LEU A 50 37.59 23.55 -18.04
N THR A 51 38.08 22.78 -17.08
CA THR A 51 38.05 21.32 -17.11
C THR A 51 36.61 20.89 -17.33
N ARG A 52 36.32 20.44 -18.55
CA ARG A 52 35.01 19.99 -19.01
C ARG A 52 34.56 18.83 -18.12
N SER A 53 33.73 19.11 -17.13
CA SER A 53 33.10 18.09 -16.31
C SER A 53 32.27 17.22 -17.25
N ALA A 54 32.63 15.95 -17.39
CA ALA A 54 31.95 15.02 -18.27
C ALA A 54 30.48 14.92 -17.82
N GLY A 55 29.58 15.52 -18.61
CA GLY A 55 28.16 15.51 -18.32
C GLY A 55 27.68 14.08 -18.16
N SER A 56 27.10 13.78 -17.00
CA SER A 56 26.47 12.48 -16.74
C SER A 56 25.43 12.20 -17.84
N PRO A 57 25.46 11.03 -18.49
CA PRO A 57 24.53 10.72 -19.57
C PRO A 57 23.10 10.75 -19.01
N SER A 58 22.30 11.69 -19.50
CA SER A 58 20.87 11.77 -19.19
C SER A 58 20.18 10.51 -19.74
N ARG A 59 19.92 9.55 -18.86
CA ARG A 59 19.19 8.31 -19.19
C ARG A 59 17.72 8.68 -19.40
N ARG A 60 17.34 9.02 -20.62
CA ARG A 60 15.92 9.17 -20.99
C ARG A 60 15.28 7.79 -20.94
N ILE A 61 14.44 7.56 -19.93
CA ILE A 61 13.58 6.38 -19.89
C ILE A 61 12.61 6.53 -21.07
N PRO A 62 12.53 5.56 -21.99
CA PRO A 62 11.57 5.62 -23.08
C PRO A 62 10.17 5.65 -22.50
N SER A 63 9.33 6.59 -22.97
CA SER A 63 7.95 6.78 -22.49
C SER A 63 7.12 5.50 -22.52
N ALA A 64 7.40 4.59 -23.47
CA ALA A 64 6.78 3.28 -23.55
C ALA A 64 6.92 2.45 -22.25
N VAL A 65 8.08 2.50 -21.59
CA VAL A 65 8.31 1.75 -20.33
C VAL A 65 7.43 2.29 -19.20
N LEU A 66 7.25 3.61 -19.14
CA LEU A 66 6.36 4.22 -18.14
C LEU A 66 4.90 3.83 -18.37
N ILE A 67 4.45 3.80 -19.63
CA ILE A 67 3.08 3.41 -19.97
C ILE A 67 2.84 1.94 -19.60
N VAL A 68 3.75 1.04 -19.96
CA VAL A 68 3.64 -0.39 -19.62
C VAL A 68 3.62 -0.60 -18.11
N ALA A 69 4.50 0.08 -17.36
CA ALA A 69 4.51 0.00 -15.91
C ALA A 69 3.20 0.49 -15.29
N LEU A 70 2.62 1.57 -15.82
CA LEU A 70 1.34 2.11 -15.33
C LEU A 70 0.18 1.16 -15.61
N VAL A 71 0.09 0.58 -16.81
CA VAL A 71 -0.94 -0.41 -17.15
C VAL A 71 -0.82 -1.65 -16.26
N ALA A 72 0.41 -2.15 -16.04
CA ALA A 72 0.64 -3.29 -15.16
C ALA A 72 0.20 -2.99 -13.71
N ALA A 73 0.50 -1.80 -13.19
CA ALA A 73 0.08 -1.37 -11.86
C ALA A 73 -1.46 -1.29 -11.73
N VAL A 74 -2.15 -0.76 -12.75
CA VAL A 74 -3.62 -0.68 -12.77
C VAL A 74 -4.25 -2.08 -12.79
N LEU A 75 -3.73 -3.00 -13.62
CA LEU A 75 -4.21 -4.37 -13.66
C LEU A 75 -4.01 -5.08 -12.32
N ALA A 76 -2.86 -4.92 -11.68
CA ALA A 76 -2.60 -5.47 -10.35
C ALA A 76 -3.56 -4.89 -9.28
N ALA A 77 -3.86 -3.59 -9.34
CA ALA A 77 -4.83 -2.98 -8.43
C ALA A 77 -6.25 -3.54 -8.63
N LEU A 78 -6.67 -3.73 -9.89
CA LEU A 78 -7.98 -4.29 -10.22
C LEU A 78 -8.11 -5.76 -9.78
N THR A 79 -7.07 -6.57 -9.92
CA THR A 79 -7.11 -7.98 -9.46
C THR A 79 -7.20 -8.06 -7.94
N VAL A 80 -6.40 -7.27 -7.21
CA VAL A 80 -6.47 -7.21 -5.74
C VAL A 80 -7.86 -6.73 -5.29
N PHE A 81 -8.41 -5.69 -5.93
CA PHE A 81 -9.73 -5.19 -5.62
C PHE A 81 -10.84 -6.23 -5.89
N GLY A 82 -10.77 -6.93 -7.03
CA GLY A 82 -11.70 -7.99 -7.39
C GLY A 82 -11.70 -9.13 -6.38
N VAL A 83 -10.51 -9.60 -5.96
CA VAL A 83 -10.36 -10.66 -4.96
C VAL A 83 -10.93 -10.24 -3.61
N ARG A 84 -10.64 -9.02 -3.14
CA ARG A 84 -11.16 -8.52 -1.86
C ARG A 84 -12.68 -8.37 -1.87
N ARG A 85 -13.25 -7.91 -2.98
CA ARG A 85 -14.70 -7.78 -3.13
C ARG A 85 -15.39 -9.15 -3.17
N TRP A 86 -14.79 -10.12 -3.85
CA TRP A 86 -15.32 -11.48 -3.90
C TRP A 86 -15.26 -12.18 -2.53
N SER A 87 -14.16 -12.00 -1.78
CA SER A 87 -14.04 -12.58 -0.44
C SER A 87 -15.05 -11.99 0.54
N ALA A 88 -15.31 -10.68 0.47
CA ALA A 88 -16.35 -10.05 1.27
C ALA A 88 -17.73 -10.65 0.97
N HIS A 89 -18.05 -10.83 -0.31
CA HIS A 89 -19.34 -11.41 -0.69
C HIS A 89 -19.48 -12.89 -0.26
N GLN A 90 -18.39 -13.66 -0.23
CA GLN A 90 -18.44 -15.03 0.32
C GLN A 90 -18.67 -15.05 1.84
N ALA A 91 -18.13 -14.08 2.58
CA ALA A 91 -18.33 -13.99 4.01
C ALA A 91 -19.81 -13.78 4.35
N ASP A 92 -20.51 -12.92 3.60
CA ASP A 92 -21.93 -12.65 3.79
C ASP A 92 -22.79 -13.91 3.54
N ARG A 93 -22.47 -14.70 2.51
CA ARG A 93 -23.19 -15.95 2.23
C ARG A 93 -23.02 -16.98 3.34
N ARG A 94 -21.80 -17.14 3.85
CA ARG A 94 -21.51 -18.05 4.97
C ARG A 94 -22.20 -17.61 6.26
N LEU A 95 -22.27 -16.30 6.50
CA LEU A 95 -22.98 -15.75 7.66
C LEU A 95 -24.50 -16.00 7.54
N ALA A 96 -25.07 -15.84 6.34
CA ALA A 96 -26.47 -16.15 6.09
C ALA A 96 -26.78 -17.64 6.29
N GLU A 97 -25.92 -18.54 5.81
CA GLU A 97 -26.06 -19.99 6.04
C GLU A 97 -25.96 -20.36 7.52
N LEU A 98 -25.01 -19.79 8.26
CA LEU A 98 -24.87 -20.00 9.71
C LEU A 98 -26.10 -19.51 10.47
N ASN A 99 -26.63 -18.35 10.11
CA ASN A 99 -27.85 -17.82 10.72
C ASN A 99 -29.07 -18.70 10.41
N ALA A 100 -29.20 -19.17 9.17
CA ALA A 100 -30.26 -20.09 8.79
C ALA A 100 -30.18 -21.44 9.55
N LEU A 101 -28.97 -21.99 9.75
CA LEU A 101 -28.76 -23.19 10.57
C LEU A 101 -29.09 -22.93 12.04
N LYS A 102 -28.69 -21.77 12.58
CA LYS A 102 -29.01 -21.37 13.95
C LYS A 102 -30.52 -21.26 14.16
N GLU A 103 -31.25 -20.66 13.22
CA GLU A 103 -32.70 -20.56 13.26
C GLU A 103 -33.36 -21.93 13.22
N ARG A 104 -32.88 -22.85 12.36
CA ARG A 104 -33.37 -24.24 12.34
C ARG A 104 -33.17 -24.95 13.67
N LEU A 105 -31.99 -24.85 14.28
CA LEU A 105 -31.71 -25.45 15.59
C LEU A 105 -32.58 -24.85 16.70
N LEU A 106 -32.82 -23.53 16.66
CA LEU A 106 -33.73 -22.87 17.60
C LEU A 106 -35.18 -23.33 17.39
N GLN A 107 -35.60 -23.51 16.14
CA GLN A 107 -36.93 -24.01 15.80
C GLN A 107 -37.11 -25.48 16.21
N GLU A 108 -36.12 -26.33 15.98
CA GLU A 108 -36.11 -27.73 16.46
C GLU A 108 -36.18 -27.78 17.99
N ARG A 109 -35.40 -26.95 18.68
CA ARG A 109 -35.44 -26.83 20.15
C ARG A 109 -36.81 -26.33 20.64
N ALA A 110 -37.42 -25.36 19.95
CA ALA A 110 -38.74 -24.84 20.29
C ALA A 110 -39.87 -25.84 20.01
N SER A 111 -39.72 -26.67 18.98
CA SER A 111 -40.70 -27.70 18.61
C SER A 111 -40.75 -28.87 19.60
N GLY A 112 -39.82 -28.94 20.55
CA GLY A 112 -39.80 -29.98 21.59
C GLY A 112 -39.52 -31.40 21.08
N ILE A 113 -39.16 -31.56 19.79
CA ILE A 113 -38.81 -32.85 19.18
C ILE A 113 -37.44 -33.32 19.71
N LEU A 114 -36.51 -32.38 19.97
CA LEU A 114 -35.34 -32.64 20.81
C LEU A 114 -35.75 -32.55 22.29
N ARG A 115 -36.59 -33.49 22.70
CA ARG A 115 -36.96 -33.73 24.09
C ARG A 115 -35.71 -34.16 24.83
N GLN A 116 -35.02 -33.19 25.42
CA GLN A 116 -34.19 -33.34 26.63
C GLN A 116 -33.47 -34.70 26.68
N GLY A 117 -32.51 -34.89 25.78
CA GLY A 117 -31.56 -36.00 25.91
C GLY A 117 -30.99 -35.95 27.31
N ASP A 118 -31.11 -37.07 28.02
CA ASP A 118 -30.61 -37.25 29.38
C ASP A 118 -29.18 -36.69 29.46
N PRO A 119 -28.86 -35.71 30.34
CA PRO A 119 -27.54 -35.08 30.40
C PRO A 119 -26.37 -36.06 30.66
N GLY A 120 -26.65 -37.35 30.85
CA GLY A 120 -25.68 -38.43 30.93
C GLY A 120 -25.31 -39.10 29.60
N GLU A 121 -26.14 -39.03 28.55
CA GLU A 121 -25.88 -39.74 27.29
C GLU A 121 -25.18 -38.81 26.29
N MET A 122 -23.91 -38.51 26.60
CA MET A 122 -23.04 -37.77 25.69
C MET A 122 -22.83 -38.60 24.42
N ASP A 123 -23.28 -38.06 23.28
CA ASP A 123 -23.14 -38.68 21.96
C ASP A 123 -21.69 -39.18 21.79
N PRO A 124 -21.45 -40.45 21.42
CA PRO A 124 -20.11 -41.00 21.24
C PRO A 124 -19.26 -40.15 20.28
N THR A 125 -19.89 -39.47 19.32
CA THR A 125 -19.21 -38.53 18.43
C THR A 125 -18.74 -37.25 19.14
N GLU A 126 -19.54 -36.71 20.07
CA GLU A 126 -19.14 -35.55 20.87
C GLU A 126 -18.01 -35.91 21.84
N ALA A 127 -18.08 -37.10 22.46
CA ALA A 127 -17.00 -37.61 23.31
C ALA A 127 -15.70 -37.79 22.53
N GLN A 128 -15.76 -38.23 21.27
CA GLN A 128 -14.60 -38.32 20.39
C GLN A 128 -14.07 -36.94 19.98
N ALA A 129 -14.94 -36.02 19.60
CA ALA A 129 -14.55 -34.65 19.26
C ALA A 129 -13.86 -33.95 20.44
N ARG A 130 -14.37 -34.11 21.67
CA ARG A 130 -13.74 -33.57 22.89
C ARG A 130 -12.37 -34.18 23.18
N ARG A 131 -12.13 -35.44 22.79
CA ARG A 131 -10.81 -36.08 22.93
C ARG A 131 -9.82 -35.54 21.90
N GLU A 132 -10.25 -35.35 20.65
CA GLU A 132 -9.40 -34.76 19.61
C GLU A 132 -9.06 -33.30 19.91
N ILE A 133 -10.03 -32.49 20.37
CA ILE A 133 -9.77 -31.10 20.78
C ILE A 133 -8.72 -31.05 21.89
N ARG A 134 -8.86 -31.86 22.94
CA ARG A 134 -7.87 -31.93 24.02
C ARG A 134 -6.49 -32.37 23.54
N ARG A 135 -6.43 -33.31 22.58
CA ARG A 135 -5.18 -33.76 22.00
C ARG A 135 -4.49 -32.65 21.21
N LEU A 136 -5.26 -31.88 20.43
CA LEU A 136 -4.76 -30.74 19.67
C LEU A 136 -4.30 -29.61 20.58
N GLU A 137 -5.05 -29.28 21.64
CA GLU A 137 -4.65 -28.29 22.65
C GLU A 137 -3.32 -28.68 23.30
N GLN A 138 -3.15 -29.95 23.69
CA GLN A 138 -1.87 -30.43 24.23
C GLN A 138 -0.73 -30.36 23.22
N GLN A 139 -0.99 -30.59 21.93
CA GLN A 139 0.03 -30.44 20.89
C GLN A 139 0.43 -28.97 20.67
N LEU A 140 -0.53 -28.05 20.79
CA LEU A 140 -0.29 -26.60 20.71
C LEU A 140 0.55 -26.11 21.89
N ASP A 141 0.25 -26.56 23.11
CA ASP A 141 1.02 -26.20 24.30
C ASP A 141 2.44 -26.81 24.28
N GLN A 142 2.62 -27.96 23.63
CA GLN A 142 3.92 -28.62 23.50
C GLN A 142 4.74 -28.16 22.30
N MET A 143 4.20 -27.36 21.37
CA MET A 143 5.00 -26.81 20.28
C MET A 143 5.97 -25.79 20.87
N PRO A 144 7.28 -26.09 20.96
CA PRO A 144 8.23 -25.08 21.41
C PRO A 144 8.13 -23.94 20.42
N LEU A 145 7.83 -22.72 20.92
CA LEU A 145 7.90 -21.49 20.15
C LEU A 145 9.31 -21.42 19.58
N ARG A 146 9.47 -21.92 18.35
CA ARG A 146 10.76 -22.30 17.78
C ARG A 146 11.51 -21.02 17.42
N GLY A 147 12.28 -20.53 18.39
CA GLY A 147 13.45 -19.68 18.21
C GLY A 147 13.17 -18.33 17.57
N GLY A 148 12.90 -17.34 18.41
CA GLY A 148 12.99 -15.93 18.04
C GLY A 148 11.68 -15.20 18.24
N GLY A 149 11.27 -15.02 19.51
CA GLY A 149 10.46 -13.92 20.06
C GLY A 149 9.19 -13.43 19.36
N ASP A 150 8.83 -13.90 18.17
CA ASP A 150 7.91 -13.26 17.26
C ASP A 150 6.79 -14.23 16.89
N VAL A 151 5.57 -13.83 17.18
CA VAL A 151 4.32 -14.49 16.82
C VAL A 151 3.95 -14.10 15.39
N ARG A 152 3.91 -15.09 14.48
CA ARG A 152 3.40 -14.86 13.12
C ARG A 152 1.87 -14.79 13.13
N LEU A 153 1.35 -13.65 12.69
CA LEU A 153 -0.08 -13.44 12.46
C LEU A 153 -0.52 -14.14 11.18
N ARG A 154 -1.74 -14.70 11.18
CA ARG A 154 -2.37 -15.32 10.00
C ARG A 154 -2.43 -14.38 8.78
N GLY A 155 -2.41 -13.06 9.01
CA GLY A 155 -2.39 -12.03 7.97
C GLY A 155 -1.02 -11.72 7.35
N GLY A 156 0.05 -12.43 7.74
CA GLY A 156 1.39 -12.25 7.14
C GLY A 156 2.31 -11.24 7.85
N GLY A 157 1.99 -10.84 9.08
CA GLY A 157 2.86 -10.03 9.95
C GLY A 157 3.56 -10.85 11.02
N ALA A 158 4.64 -10.33 11.58
CA ALA A 158 5.26 -10.82 12.81
C ALA A 158 5.04 -9.78 13.92
N MET A 159 4.66 -10.22 15.10
CA MET A 159 4.46 -9.39 16.29
C MET A 159 5.31 -9.96 17.42
N SER A 160 5.97 -9.12 18.21
CA SER A 160 6.76 -9.65 19.34
C SER A 160 5.84 -10.36 20.35
N ALA A 161 6.38 -11.34 21.06
CA ALA A 161 5.66 -12.10 22.08
C ALA A 161 5.09 -11.18 23.17
N GLU A 162 5.83 -10.13 23.54
CA GLU A 162 5.43 -9.13 24.54
C GLU A 162 4.23 -8.29 24.06
N GLU A 163 4.23 -7.89 22.80
CA GLU A 163 3.14 -7.14 22.19
C GLU A 163 1.89 -8.03 22.04
N TYR A 164 2.08 -9.31 21.71
CA TYR A 164 1.01 -10.30 21.68
C TYR A 164 0.38 -10.52 23.05
N GLU A 165 1.18 -10.65 24.12
CA GLU A 165 0.67 -10.81 25.48
C GLU A 165 -0.05 -9.57 25.98
N ARG A 166 0.41 -8.37 25.60
CA ARG A 166 -0.28 -7.11 25.91
C ARG A 166 -1.66 -7.08 25.25
N TRP A 167 -1.73 -7.36 23.95
CA TRP A 167 -2.97 -7.42 23.20
C TRP A 167 -3.93 -8.49 23.73
N ARG A 168 -3.40 -9.67 24.09
CA ARG A 168 -4.18 -10.76 24.70
C ARG A 168 -4.79 -10.37 26.04
N ARG A 169 -4.07 -9.61 26.88
CA ARG A 169 -4.60 -9.08 28.15
C ARG A 169 -5.70 -8.06 27.93
N GLU A 170 -5.52 -7.15 26.97
CA GLU A 170 -6.51 -6.14 26.63
C GLU A 170 -7.85 -6.76 26.17
N LEU A 171 -7.79 -7.84 25.38
CA LEU A 171 -8.99 -8.56 24.94
C LEU A 171 -9.70 -9.37 26.02
N ARG A 172 -8.98 -9.87 27.04
CA ARG A 172 -9.61 -10.63 28.14
C ARG A 172 -10.38 -9.73 29.10
N GLY A 173 -10.22 -8.41 29.00
CA GLY A 173 -10.79 -7.47 29.96
C GLY A 173 -10.19 -7.64 31.36
N PRO A 174 -10.53 -6.75 32.31
CA PRO A 174 -10.14 -6.93 33.70
C PRO A 174 -10.78 -8.22 34.23
N THR A 175 -9.96 -9.17 34.67
CA THR A 175 -10.43 -10.35 35.41
C THR A 175 -11.12 -9.86 36.69
N PRO A 176 -12.39 -10.25 36.93
CA PRO A 176 -13.12 -9.90 38.14
C PRO A 176 -12.52 -10.52 39.40
#